data_AF-A0A1U7PSR4-F1
#
_entry.id   AF-A0A1U7PSR4-F1
#
_cell.length_a   1.000
_cell.length_b   1.000
_cell.length_c   1.000
_cell.angle_alpha   90.00
_cell.angle_beta   90.00
_cell.angle_gamma   90.00
#
_symmetry.space_group_name_H-M   'P 1'
#
loop_
_entity.id
_entity.type
_entity.pdbx_description
1 polymer ?
#
loop_
_entity_poly.entity_id
_entity_poly.type
_entity_poly.pdbx_seq_one_letter_code
_entity_poly.pdbx_strand_id
1 'polypeptide(L)'
;MIVEHFYYDETKQLNSAEKKVRELDHLRTSIGEDAYRTGVANIWAQYYSEQTDSYGRKFNRREVAFRVNTKLKNSGLETYSYGWFRGNY
;
A
#
# COMPACT_ATOMS: atom_id res chain seq x y z
N MET A 1 -7.79 25.71 15.74
CA MET A 1 -8.57 24.69 14.99
C MET A 1 -7.74 24.20 13.81
N ILE A 2 -6.91 23.16 13.98
CA ILE A 2 -6.08 22.58 12.89
C ILE A 2 -6.14 21.03 12.90
N VAL A 3 -6.95 20.40 13.76
CA VAL A 3 -6.86 18.94 13.97
C VAL A 3 -7.83 18.15 13.08
N GLU A 4 -8.92 18.75 12.61
CA GLU A 4 -9.97 18.01 11.89
C GLU A 4 -9.65 17.72 10.42
N HIS A 5 -8.86 18.57 9.74
CA HIS A 5 -8.56 18.38 8.32
C HIS A 5 -7.56 17.23 8.05
N PHE A 6 -6.63 16.97 8.96
CA PHE A 6 -5.62 15.92 8.77
C PHE A 6 -6.21 14.51 8.94
N TYR A 7 -7.13 14.33 9.90
CA TYR A 7 -7.73 13.02 10.16
C TYR A 7 -8.67 12.57 9.03
N TYR A 8 -9.33 13.54 8.38
CA TYR A 8 -10.28 13.30 7.30
C TYR A 8 -9.59 12.87 5.99
N ASP A 9 -8.41 13.41 5.70
CA ASP A 9 -7.66 13.06 4.49
C ASP A 9 -7.05 11.65 4.59
N GLU A 10 -6.58 11.25 5.78
CA GLU A 10 -5.92 9.96 5.99
C GLU A 10 -6.91 8.79 5.84
N THR A 11 -8.08 8.93 6.46
CA THR A 11 -9.17 7.96 6.35
C THR A 11 -9.71 7.86 4.94
N LYS A 12 -9.75 8.97 4.19
CA LYS A 12 -10.17 8.96 2.78
C LYS A 12 -9.16 8.24 1.87
N GLN A 13 -7.85 8.48 2.06
CA GLN A 13 -6.81 7.79 1.31
C GLN A 13 -6.76 6.29 1.64
N LEU A 14 -6.91 5.94 2.93
CA LEU A 14 -6.96 4.54 3.36
C LEU A 14 -8.16 3.80 2.73
N ASN A 15 -9.35 4.41 2.79
CA ASN A 15 -10.55 3.86 2.14
C ASN A 15 -10.36 3.71 0.63
N SER A 16 -9.61 4.63 -0.01
CA SER A 16 -9.28 4.52 -1.44
C SER A 16 -8.36 3.34 -1.74
N ALA A 17 -7.27 3.17 -0.97
CA ALA A 17 -6.35 2.05 -1.13
C ALA A 17 -7.05 0.71 -0.90
N GLU A 18 -7.85 0.59 0.15
CA GLU A 18 -8.63 -0.62 0.44
C GLU A 18 -9.64 -0.94 -0.66
N LYS A 19 -10.32 0.10 -1.20
CA LYS A 19 -11.23 -0.08 -2.34
C LYS A 19 -10.50 -0.61 -3.57
N LYS A 20 -9.35 -0.06 -3.92
CA LYS A 20 -8.52 -0.53 -5.05
C LYS A 20 -8.07 -1.98 -4.85
N VAL A 21 -7.70 -2.37 -3.63
CA VAL A 21 -7.33 -3.77 -3.33
C VAL A 21 -8.52 -4.70 -3.50
N ARG A 22 -9.72 -4.31 -3.05
CA ARG A 22 -10.94 -5.12 -3.27
C ARG A 22 -11.30 -5.25 -4.74
N GLU A 23 -11.21 -4.16 -5.50
CA GLU A 23 -11.41 -4.19 -6.96
C GLU A 23 -10.41 -5.12 -7.65
N LEU A 24 -9.15 -5.11 -7.21
CA LEU A 24 -8.13 -6.00 -7.72
C LEU A 24 -8.37 -7.47 -7.32
N ASP A 25 -8.91 -7.72 -6.13
CA ASP A 25 -9.23 -9.06 -5.62
C ASP A 25 -10.28 -9.76 -6.50
N HIS A 26 -11.26 -9.01 -6.99
CA HIS A 26 -12.24 -9.52 -7.97
C HIS A 26 -11.61 -9.98 -9.29
N LEU A 27 -10.41 -9.48 -9.62
CA LEU A 27 -9.67 -9.83 -10.84
C LEU A 27 -8.58 -10.88 -10.59
N ARG A 28 -8.36 -11.32 -9.34
CA ARG A 28 -7.24 -12.19 -8.93
C ARG A 28 -7.11 -13.44 -9.81
N THR A 29 -8.21 -14.13 -10.08
CA THR A 29 -8.22 -15.34 -10.92
C THR A 29 -7.86 -15.05 -12.37
N SER A 30 -8.26 -13.89 -12.90
CA SER A 30 -8.05 -13.51 -14.30
C SER A 30 -6.62 -13.02 -14.58
N ILE A 31 -6.01 -12.30 -13.64
CA ILE A 31 -4.65 -11.76 -13.79
C ILE A 31 -3.56 -12.69 -13.26
N GLY A 32 -3.95 -13.67 -12.43
CA GLY A 32 -3.03 -14.60 -11.78
C GLY A 32 -2.44 -14.07 -10.47
N GLU A 33 -1.98 -15.01 -9.64
CA GLU A 33 -1.54 -14.74 -8.26
C GLU A 33 -0.35 -13.75 -8.19
N ASP A 34 0.61 -13.87 -9.10
CA ASP A 34 1.83 -13.05 -9.09
C ASP A 34 1.55 -11.59 -9.50
N ALA A 35 0.67 -11.40 -10.49
CA ALA A 35 0.20 -10.08 -10.89
C ALA A 35 -0.68 -9.44 -9.81
N TYR A 36 -1.54 -10.24 -9.17
CA TYR A 36 -2.32 -9.81 -8.02
C TYR A 36 -1.43 -9.34 -6.87
N ARG A 37 -0.45 -10.16 -6.46
CA ARG A 37 0.53 -9.83 -5.42
C ARG A 37 1.25 -8.52 -5.72
N THR A 38 1.71 -8.35 -6.96
CA THR A 38 2.36 -7.12 -7.42
C THR A 38 1.45 -5.91 -7.35
N GLY A 39 0.20 -6.04 -7.80
CA GLY A 39 -0.78 -4.95 -7.76
C GLY A 39 -1.11 -4.53 -6.32
N VAL A 40 -1.32 -5.49 -5.42
CA VAL A 40 -1.55 -5.21 -3.99
C VAL A 40 -0.34 -4.50 -3.39
N ALA A 41 0.88 -4.97 -3.68
CA ALA A 41 2.10 -4.34 -3.20
C ALA A 41 2.22 -2.87 -3.67
N ASN A 42 1.93 -2.61 -4.94
CA ASN A 42 2.00 -1.26 -5.52
C ASN A 42 0.96 -0.31 -4.92
N ILE A 43 -0.29 -0.77 -4.72
CA ILE A 43 -1.34 0.05 -4.12
C ILE A 43 -0.94 0.50 -2.71
N TRP A 44 -0.44 -0.43 -1.88
CA TRP A 44 0.00 -0.10 -0.53
C TRP A 44 1.27 0.74 -0.52
N ALA A 45 2.22 0.46 -1.41
CA ALA A 45 3.44 1.24 -1.52
C ALA A 45 3.10 2.70 -1.86
N GLN A 46 2.24 2.94 -2.86
CA GLN A 46 1.75 4.27 -3.20
C GLN A 46 1.09 4.96 -1.99
N TYR A 47 0.15 4.28 -1.31
CA TYR A 47 -0.52 4.82 -0.12
C TYR A 47 0.48 5.30 0.96
N TYR A 48 1.48 4.47 1.32
CA TYR A 48 2.46 4.85 2.33
C TYR A 48 3.45 5.94 1.84
N SER A 49 3.66 6.06 0.53
CA SER A 49 4.42 7.17 -0.08
C SER A 49 3.69 8.48 0.08
N GLU A 50 2.41 8.50 -0.29
CA GLU A 50 1.58 9.70 -0.27
C GLU A 50 1.37 10.20 1.17
N GLN A 51 1.32 9.27 2.13
CA GLN A 51 1.36 9.63 3.55
C GLN A 51 2.68 10.27 3.99
N THR A 52 3.79 9.88 3.38
CA THR A 52 5.12 10.45 3.67
C THR A 52 5.16 11.93 3.33
N ASP A 53 4.54 12.29 2.21
CA ASP A 53 4.53 13.66 1.70
C ASP A 53 3.45 14.53 2.34
N SER A 54 2.29 13.96 2.70
CA SER A 54 1.11 14.72 3.14
C SER A 54 1.07 15.05 4.64
N TYR A 55 1.66 14.21 5.51
CA TYR A 55 1.48 14.32 6.98
C TYR A 55 2.73 14.72 7.75
N GLY A 56 3.83 15.06 7.06
CA GLY A 56 5.14 15.32 7.69
C GLY A 56 5.77 14.10 8.36
N ARG A 57 5.12 12.93 8.31
CA ARG A 57 5.66 11.64 8.75
C ARG A 57 6.48 11.05 7.63
N LYS A 58 7.80 11.30 7.61
CA LYS A 58 8.67 10.65 6.62
C LYS A 58 8.83 9.15 6.92
N PHE A 59 8.08 8.29 6.24
CA PHE A 59 8.45 6.89 6.15
C PHE A 59 9.66 6.77 5.24
N ASN A 60 10.76 6.21 5.75
CA ASN A 60 11.85 5.83 4.87
C ASN A 60 11.43 4.61 4.02
N ARG A 61 12.14 4.38 2.91
CA ARG A 61 11.83 3.26 1.98
C ARG A 61 11.78 1.89 2.67
N ARG A 62 12.56 1.68 3.75
CA ARG A 62 12.52 0.42 4.51
C ARG A 62 11.21 0.28 5.30
N GLU A 63 10.73 1.35 5.91
CA GLU A 63 9.44 1.38 6.60
C GLU A 63 8.27 1.16 5.64
N VAL A 64 8.30 1.77 4.46
CA VAL A 64 7.30 1.50 3.42
C VAL A 64 7.30 0.01 3.05
N ALA A 65 8.47 -0.55 2.71
CA ALA A 65 8.59 -1.97 2.37
C ALA A 65 8.09 -2.89 3.50
N PHE A 66 8.42 -2.58 4.75
CA PHE A 66 7.97 -3.34 5.91
C PHE A 66 6.45 -3.31 6.07
N ARG A 67 5.83 -2.12 5.94
CA ARG A 67 4.38 -1.96 6.05
C ARG A 67 3.64 -2.63 4.89
N VAL A 68 4.15 -2.53 3.66
CA VAL A 68 3.58 -3.25 2.51
C VAL A 68 3.64 -4.75 2.73
N ASN A 69 4.79 -5.30 3.13
CA ASN A 69 4.91 -6.73 3.43
C ASN A 69 3.99 -7.19 4.56
N THR A 70 3.73 -6.33 5.55
CA THR A 70 2.76 -6.62 6.61
C THR A 70 1.36 -6.75 6.05
N LYS A 71 0.96 -5.86 5.14
CA LYS A 71 -0.33 -5.94 4.44
C LYS A 71 -0.45 -7.17 3.55
N LEU A 72 0.59 -7.49 2.77
CA LEU A 72 0.64 -8.71 1.95
C LEU A 72 0.44 -9.96 2.80
N LYS A 73 1.19 -10.09 3.91
CA LYS A 73 1.08 -11.22 4.82
C LYS A 73 -0.32 -11.35 5.42
N ASN A 74 -0.95 -10.24 5.80
CA ASN A 74 -2.32 -10.24 6.34
C ASN A 74 -3.36 -10.66 5.29
N SER A 75 -3.09 -10.41 4.00
CA SER A 75 -3.90 -10.88 2.87
C SER A 75 -3.58 -12.31 2.43
N GLY A 76 -2.68 -13.02 3.13
CA GLY A 76 -2.24 -14.38 2.78
C GLY A 76 -1.31 -14.45 1.57
N LEU A 77 -0.69 -13.33 1.19
CA LEU A 77 0.21 -13.23 0.05
C LEU A 77 1.67 -13.35 0.49
N GLU A 78 2.51 -13.88 -0.39
CA GLU A 78 3.96 -13.88 -0.20
C GLU A 78 4.52 -12.45 -0.15
N THR A 79 5.56 -12.26 0.65
CA THR A 79 6.22 -10.96 0.82
C THR A 79 7.32 -10.75 -0.20
N TYR A 80 7.58 -9.49 -0.56
CA TYR A 80 8.69 -9.14 -1.44
C TYR A 80 9.98 -8.84 -0.65
N SER A 81 11.12 -9.11 -1.27
CA SER A 81 12.42 -8.70 -0.75
C SER A 81 12.59 -7.19 -0.88
N TYR A 82 13.43 -6.58 -0.02
CA TYR A 82 13.74 -5.15 -0.15
C TYR A 82 14.35 -4.78 -1.51
N GLY A 83 15.07 -5.70 -2.15
CA GLY A 83 15.61 -5.52 -3.50
C GLY A 83 14.53 -5.36 -4.57
N TRP A 84 13.44 -6.12 -4.45
CA TRP A 84 12.28 -5.99 -5.34
C TRP A 84 11.64 -4.60 -5.21
N PHE A 85 11.45 -4.12 -3.98
CA PHE A 85 10.95 -2.76 -3.73
C PHE A 85 11.85 -1.71 -4.38
N ARG A 86 13.17 -1.78 -4.18
CA ARG A 86 14.12 -0.80 -4.76
C ARG A 86 14.06 -0.70 -6.29
N GLY A 87 13.65 -1.77 -6.99
CA GLY A 87 13.57 -1.79 -8.46
C GLY A 87 12.19 -1.45 -9.03
N ASN A 88 11.14 -1.49 -8.21
CA ASN A 88 9.74 -1.29 -8.64
C ASN A 88 9.08 -0.09 -7.97
N TYR A 89 9.81 0.62 -7.12
CA TYR A 89 9.35 1.75 -6.30
C TYR A 89 10.39 2.88 -6.26
#